data_AF-A0A2R7R0W7-F1
#
_entry.id   AF-A0A2R7R0W7-F1
#
_cell.length_a   1.000
_cell.length_b   1.000
_cell.length_c   1.000
_cell.angle_alpha   90.00
_cell.angle_beta   90.00
_cell.angle_gamma   90.00
#
_symmetry.space_group_name_H-M   'P 1'
#
loop_
_entity.id
_entity.type
_entity.pdbx_description
1 polymer ?
#
loop_
_entity_poly.entity_id
_entity_poly.type
_entity_poly.pdbx_seq_one_letter_code
_entity_poly.pdbx_strand_id
1 'polypeptide(L)'
;MSEHMPIPGTAGTTPDKIDTHNRQQLSALIDGALSPDEARFMLRRLEHDEALAGCHERWQVLGDVLRGQACAPAPVDFAARVRGAVAAEPAPLAHVAPVERNRERRGGWRRWGGGAALAASVAAVAMFMTREQLPSETPLDAPATT
;
A
#
# COMPACT_ATOMS: atom_id res chain seq x y z
N MET A 1 -22.34 -3.10 50.55
CA MET A 1 -20.88 -2.90 50.61
C MET A 1 -20.38 -3.11 49.20
N SER A 2 -20.10 -2.03 48.48
CA SER A 2 -19.71 -2.09 47.07
C SER A 2 -18.25 -2.53 46.97
N GLU A 3 -17.99 -3.71 46.42
CA GLU A 3 -16.66 -4.14 46.04
C GLU A 3 -16.22 -3.35 44.80
N HIS A 4 -15.26 -2.45 45.02
CA HIS A 4 -14.51 -1.78 43.97
C HIS A 4 -13.56 -2.81 43.35
N MET A 5 -13.94 -3.34 42.18
CA MET A 5 -13.06 -4.15 41.33
C MET A 5 -11.83 -3.29 40.96
N PRO A 6 -10.61 -3.62 41.40
CA PRO A 6 -9.43 -2.91 40.97
C PRO A 6 -9.26 -3.16 39.47
N ILE A 7 -9.34 -2.09 38.68
CA ILE A 7 -8.92 -2.13 37.28
C ILE A 7 -7.44 -2.52 37.32
N PRO A 8 -7.04 -3.69 36.77
CA PRO A 8 -5.64 -4.08 36.78
C PRO A 8 -4.85 -2.94 36.16
N GLY A 9 -3.92 -2.43 36.96
CA GLY A 9 -3.14 -1.25 36.65
C GLY A 9 -2.63 -1.31 35.22
N THR A 10 -2.93 -0.24 34.50
CA THR A 10 -2.01 0.43 33.59
C THR A 10 -0.65 0.59 34.28
N ALA A 11 0.08 -0.51 34.43
CA ALA A 11 1.49 -0.49 34.72
C ALA A 11 2.13 0.11 33.47
N GLY A 12 2.29 1.43 33.51
CA GLY A 12 3.01 2.21 32.52
C GLY A 12 4.43 1.70 32.42
N THR A 13 4.64 0.66 31.64
CA THR A 13 5.92 0.38 31.01
C THR A 13 6.10 1.57 30.08
N THR A 14 6.97 2.51 30.46
CA THR A 14 7.48 3.53 29.53
C THR A 14 7.77 2.79 28.23
N PRO A 15 7.09 3.11 27.11
CA PRO A 15 7.33 2.39 25.87
C PRO A 15 8.82 2.46 25.61
N ASP A 16 9.43 1.29 25.38
CA ASP A 16 10.86 1.22 25.12
C ASP A 16 11.19 2.25 24.04
N LYS A 17 12.23 3.06 24.27
CA LYS A 17 12.59 4.15 23.35
C LYS A 17 12.84 3.59 21.96
N ILE A 18 13.37 2.37 21.88
CA ILE A 18 13.59 1.66 20.64
C ILE A 18 12.25 1.29 19.97
N ASP A 19 11.30 0.71 20.71
CA ASP A 19 9.94 0.42 20.18
C ASP A 19 9.26 1.69 19.65
N THR A 20 9.33 2.78 20.42
CA THR A 20 8.76 4.08 20.03
C THR A 20 9.39 4.58 18.73
N HIS A 21 10.72 4.49 18.61
CA HIS A 21 11.44 4.87 17.40
C HIS A 21 11.05 4.00 16.19
N ASN A 22 10.92 2.68 16.38
CA ASN A 22 10.52 1.77 15.30
C ASN A 22 9.10 2.08 14.81
N ARG A 23 8.18 2.40 15.72
CA ARG A 23 6.81 2.82 15.39
C ARG A 23 6.79 4.13 14.61
N GLN A 24 7.65 5.09 14.98
CA GLN A 24 7.80 6.35 14.24
C GLN A 24 8.36 6.11 12.83
N GLN A 25 9.39 5.28 12.68
CA GLN A 25 9.92 4.91 11.37
C GLN A 25 8.88 4.15 10.52
N LEU A 26 8.07 3.29 11.14
CA LEU A 26 6.97 2.61 10.46
C LEU A 26 5.91 3.60 9.96
N SER A 27 5.54 4.60 10.75
CA SER A 27 4.64 5.67 10.30
C SER A 27 5.25 6.44 9.13
N ALA A 28 6.51 6.85 9.25
CA ALA A 28 7.21 7.55 8.17
C ALA A 28 7.30 6.72 6.89
N LEU A 29 7.44 5.38 7.00
CA LEU A 29 7.36 4.48 5.85
C LEU A 29 5.98 4.52 5.18
N ILE A 30 4.91 4.41 5.98
CA ILE A 30 3.51 4.45 5.50
C ILE A 30 3.21 5.79 4.80
N ASP A 31 3.68 6.90 5.37
CA ASP A 31 3.48 8.25 4.85
C ASP A 31 4.42 8.58 3.67
N GLY A 32 5.32 7.67 3.28
CA GLY A 32 6.30 7.89 2.22
C GLY A 32 7.37 8.94 2.54
N ALA A 33 7.57 9.25 3.83
CA ALA A 33 8.49 10.27 4.32
C ALA A 33 9.94 9.78 4.53
N LEU A 34 10.20 8.46 4.41
CA LEU A 34 11.54 7.90 4.49
C LEU A 34 12.34 8.10 3.20
N SER A 35 13.67 8.24 3.34
CA SER A 35 14.56 8.14 2.18
C SER A 35 14.52 6.71 1.58
N PRO A 36 14.90 6.52 0.30
CA PRO A 36 14.87 5.20 -0.33
C PRO A 36 15.72 4.13 0.39
N ASP A 37 16.82 4.54 1.01
CA ASP A 37 17.72 3.62 1.73
C ASP A 37 17.10 3.18 3.05
N GLU A 38 16.53 4.12 3.80
CA GLU A 38 15.83 3.86 5.05
C GLU A 38 14.58 3.03 4.82
N ALA A 39 13.81 3.31 3.77
CA ALA A 39 12.64 2.52 3.41
C ALA A 39 13.02 1.05 3.12
N ARG A 40 14.12 0.81 2.38
CA ARG A 40 14.63 -0.54 2.11
C ARG A 40 15.05 -1.26 3.39
N PHE A 41 15.71 -0.57 4.31
CA PHE A 41 16.09 -1.16 5.59
C PHE A 41 14.86 -1.50 6.44
N MET A 42 13.87 -0.60 6.49
CA MET A 42 12.64 -0.79 7.24
C MET A 42 11.80 -1.94 6.67
N LEU A 43 11.74 -2.08 5.34
CA LEU A 43 11.08 -3.23 4.69
C LEU A 43 11.76 -4.55 5.05
N ARG A 44 13.10 -4.61 5.00
CA ARG A 44 13.83 -5.82 5.45
C ARG A 44 13.58 -6.12 6.92
N ARG A 45 13.42 -5.10 7.76
CA ARG A 45 13.10 -5.33 9.17
C ARG A 45 11.70 -5.91 9.35
N LEU A 46 10.71 -5.38 8.63
CA LEU A 46 9.34 -5.92 8.65
C LEU A 46 9.27 -7.39 8.22
N GLU A 47 10.19 -7.85 7.36
CA GLU A 47 10.28 -9.26 6.98
C GLU A 47 10.70 -10.19 8.12
N HIS A 48 11.43 -9.69 9.13
CA HIS A 48 12.03 -10.50 10.19
C HIS A 48 11.43 -10.25 11.58
N ASP A 49 10.75 -9.13 11.78
CA ASP A 49 10.15 -8.73 13.06
C ASP A 49 8.63 -8.93 13.02
N GLU A 50 8.17 -10.12 13.46
CA GLU A 50 6.75 -10.49 13.46
C GLU A 50 5.89 -9.55 14.32
N ALA A 51 6.43 -9.03 15.42
CA ALA A 51 5.69 -8.13 16.30
C ALA A 51 5.43 -6.78 15.62
N LEU A 52 6.44 -6.25 14.92
CA LEU A 52 6.35 -5.02 14.14
C LEU A 52 5.46 -5.19 12.90
N ALA A 53 5.57 -6.34 12.21
CA ALA A 53 4.70 -6.69 11.09
C ALA A 53 3.22 -6.78 11.52
N GLY A 54 2.93 -7.46 12.64
CA GLY A 54 1.58 -7.50 13.19
C GLY A 54 1.08 -6.13 13.64
N CYS A 55 1.96 -5.24 14.10
CA CYS A 55 1.61 -3.85 14.37
C CYS A 55 1.19 -3.10 13.10
N HIS A 56 1.96 -3.26 12.02
CA HIS A 56 1.63 -2.70 10.71
C HIS A 56 0.27 -3.18 10.21
N GLU A 57 -0.01 -4.48 10.25
CA GLU A 57 -1.30 -5.06 9.83
C GLU A 57 -2.49 -4.46 10.58
N ARG A 58 -2.40 -4.33 11.91
CA ARG A 58 -3.45 -3.70 12.72
C ARG A 58 -3.67 -2.23 12.37
N TRP A 59 -2.61 -1.51 12.05
CA TRP A 59 -2.71 -0.11 11.63
C TRP A 59 -3.37 0.04 10.26
N GLN A 60 -3.12 -0.87 9.32
CA GLN A 60 -3.81 -0.87 8.03
C GLN A 60 -5.32 -1.06 8.22
N VAL A 61 -5.72 -2.07 8.99
CA VAL A 61 -7.14 -2.32 9.30
C VAL A 61 -7.79 -1.13 9.99
N LEU A 62 -7.12 -0.56 11.00
CA LEU A 62 -7.64 0.63 11.70
C LEU A 62 -7.78 1.83 10.75
N GLY A 63 -6.82 2.02 9.84
CA GLY A 63 -6.87 3.05 8.82
C GLY A 63 -8.06 2.88 7.88
N ASP A 64 -8.35 1.65 7.48
CA ASP A 64 -9.51 1.34 6.62
C ASP A 64 -10.83 1.60 7.33
N VAL A 65 -10.93 1.26 8.63
CA VAL A 65 -12.09 1.59 9.47
C VAL A 65 -12.28 3.11 9.55
N LEU A 66 -11.21 3.86 9.84
CA LEU A 66 -11.28 5.32 9.97
C LEU A 66 -11.66 6.03 8.66
N ARG A 67 -11.32 5.44 7.50
CA ARG A 67 -11.70 5.94 6.17
C ARG A 67 -13.07 5.43 5.70
N GLY A 68 -13.77 4.63 6.51
CA GLY A 68 -15.03 3.99 6.13
C GLY A 68 -14.89 2.99 4.97
N GLN A 69 -13.67 2.46 4.75
CA GLN A 69 -13.34 1.50 3.70
C GLN A 69 -13.17 0.08 4.24
N ALA A 70 -13.46 -0.15 5.51
CA ALA A 70 -13.35 -1.47 6.11
C ALA A 70 -14.33 -2.46 5.45
N CYS A 71 -13.78 -3.45 4.77
CA CYS A 71 -14.48 -4.62 4.29
C CYS A 71 -14.32 -5.79 5.29
N ALA A 72 -15.06 -6.89 5.06
CA ALA A 72 -14.91 -8.09 5.87
C ALA A 72 -13.44 -8.54 5.87
N PRO A 73 -12.86 -8.92 7.03
CA PRO A 73 -11.46 -9.30 7.10
C PRO A 73 -11.19 -10.50 6.18
N ALA A 74 -10.08 -10.43 5.45
CA ALA A 74 -9.63 -11.53 4.62
C ALA A 74 -9.35 -12.78 5.49
N PRO A 75 -9.44 -14.00 4.92
CA PRO A 75 -9.01 -15.22 5.60
C PRO A 75 -7.60 -15.08 6.18
N VAL A 76 -7.35 -15.71 7.34
CA VAL A 76 -6.07 -15.59 8.07
C VAL A 76 -4.85 -16.03 7.25
N ASP A 77 -5.03 -16.91 6.27
CA ASP A 77 -4.01 -17.43 5.38
C ASP A 77 -3.85 -16.61 4.08
N PHE A 78 -4.67 -15.58 3.87
CA PHE A 78 -4.70 -14.80 2.62
C PHE A 78 -3.32 -14.23 2.27
N ALA A 79 -2.68 -13.52 3.22
CA ALA A 79 -1.36 -12.92 3.00
C ALA A 79 -0.28 -13.97 2.70
N ALA A 80 -0.35 -15.14 3.34
CA ALA A 80 0.57 -16.25 3.09
C ALA A 80 0.36 -16.86 1.69
N ARG A 81 -0.89 -17.03 1.26
CA ARG A 81 -1.24 -17.51 -0.08
C ARG A 81 -0.81 -16.54 -1.17
N VAL A 82 -1.04 -15.24 -0.98
CA VAL A 82 -0.58 -14.21 -1.92
C VAL A 82 0.94 -14.19 -2.00
N ARG A 83 1.64 -14.23 -0.86
CA ARG A 83 3.11 -14.32 -0.82
C ARG A 83 3.63 -15.55 -1.57
N GLY A 84 3.00 -16.71 -1.34
CA GLY A 84 3.35 -17.95 -2.03
C GLY A 84 3.14 -17.86 -3.55
N ALA A 85 2.01 -17.29 -3.98
CA ALA A 85 1.71 -17.08 -5.39
C ALA A 85 2.73 -16.15 -6.06
N VAL A 86 3.02 -14.99 -5.45
CA VAL A 86 4.00 -14.01 -5.96
C VAL A 86 5.41 -14.61 -6.01
N ALA A 87 5.82 -15.39 -5.00
CA ALA A 87 7.13 -16.04 -5.00
C ALA A 87 7.27 -17.13 -6.09
N ALA A 88 6.15 -17.70 -6.55
CA ALA A 88 6.12 -18.65 -7.65
C ALA A 88 6.11 -17.99 -9.04
N GLU A 89 5.89 -16.66 -9.12
CA GLU A 89 5.92 -15.95 -10.39
C GLU A 89 7.36 -15.90 -10.95
N PRO A 90 7.55 -16.12 -12.27
CA PRO A 90 8.85 -15.97 -12.88
C PRO A 90 9.31 -14.51 -12.74
N ALA A 91 10.56 -14.32 -12.31
CA ALA A 91 11.13 -13.00 -12.11
C ALA A 91 10.84 -12.11 -13.34
N PRO A 92 10.29 -10.89 -13.16
CA PRO A 92 10.00 -10.02 -14.28
C PRO A 92 11.26 -9.88 -15.13
N LEU A 93 11.16 -10.19 -16.42
CA LEU A 93 12.17 -9.85 -17.40
C LEU A 93 12.28 -8.33 -17.37
N ALA A 94 13.20 -7.83 -16.56
CA ALA A 94 13.49 -6.42 -16.47
C ALA A 94 13.81 -5.97 -17.90
N HIS A 95 12.86 -5.28 -18.53
CA HIS A 95 13.15 -4.45 -19.68
C HIS A 95 14.02 -3.33 -19.13
N VAL A 96 15.32 -3.63 -19.02
CA VAL A 96 16.36 -2.63 -18.90
C VAL A 96 16.39 -1.96 -20.27
N ALA A 97 15.45 -1.04 -20.49
CA ALA A 97 15.64 -0.02 -21.50
C ALA A 97 17.00 0.60 -21.18
N PRO A 98 17.96 0.63 -22.13
CA PRO A 98 19.28 1.14 -21.86
C PRO A 98 19.14 2.60 -21.46
N VAL A 99 19.38 2.89 -20.18
CA VAL A 99 19.62 4.25 -19.74
C VAL A 99 20.96 4.62 -20.35
N GLU A 100 20.91 5.25 -21.52
CA GLU A 100 22.09 5.85 -22.13
C GLU A 100 22.73 6.76 -21.10
N ARG A 101 23.86 6.31 -20.55
CA ARG A 101 24.70 7.10 -19.66
C ARG A 101 25.39 8.15 -20.51
N ASN A 102 24.66 9.18 -20.91
CA ASN A 102 25.26 10.34 -21.53
C ASN A 102 26.02 11.12 -20.44
N ARG A 103 27.32 10.91 -20.46
CA ARG A 103 28.28 11.37 -19.46
C ARG A 103 28.72 12.77 -19.84
N GLU A 104 27.84 13.77 -19.78
CA GLU A 104 28.26 15.14 -20.07
C GLU A 104 27.51 16.22 -19.28
N ARG A 105 28.21 16.68 -18.23
CA ARG A 105 28.37 18.08 -17.82
C ARG A 105 27.11 18.89 -17.42
N ARG A 106 27.00 19.06 -16.09
CA ARG A 106 26.79 20.33 -15.37
C ARG A 106 25.73 21.31 -15.92
N GLY A 107 24.62 21.46 -15.19
CA GLY A 107 23.90 22.75 -15.15
C GLY A 107 22.40 22.70 -14.88
N GLY A 108 22.02 22.69 -13.60
CA GLY A 108 20.88 23.45 -13.09
C GLY A 108 19.45 23.04 -13.48
N TRP A 109 18.77 22.33 -12.57
CA TRP A 109 17.44 22.75 -12.09
C TRP A 109 16.33 23.04 -13.15
N ARG A 110 16.24 22.26 -14.22
CA ARG A 110 15.12 22.34 -15.19
C ARG A 110 14.61 20.96 -15.59
N ARG A 111 14.18 20.16 -14.62
CA ARG A 111 13.31 19.02 -14.90
C ARG A 111 12.15 18.92 -13.91
N TRP A 112 11.47 20.05 -13.73
CA TRP A 112 10.02 20.05 -13.79
C TRP A 112 9.62 19.44 -15.14
N GLY A 113 9.21 18.17 -15.14
CA GLY A 113 8.86 17.46 -16.37
C GLY A 113 8.51 15.98 -16.17
N GLY A 114 8.11 15.59 -14.95
CA GLY A 114 7.68 14.23 -14.63
C GLY A 114 6.16 14.01 -14.69
N GLY A 115 5.37 14.98 -15.17
CA GLY A 115 3.91 14.92 -15.15
C GLY A 115 3.27 14.15 -16.31
N ALA A 116 3.92 14.07 -17.48
CA ALA A 116 3.30 13.45 -18.65
C ALA A 116 3.22 11.91 -18.54
N ALA A 117 4.25 11.26 -17.98
CA ALA A 117 4.27 9.80 -17.85
C ALA A 117 3.29 9.28 -16.79
N LEU A 118 3.20 9.96 -15.64
CA LEU A 118 2.22 9.61 -14.60
C LEU A 118 0.78 9.89 -15.05
N ALA A 119 0.52 11.02 -15.74
CA ALA A 119 -0.81 11.32 -16.28
C ALA A 119 -1.24 10.31 -17.36
N ALA A 120 -0.33 9.88 -18.24
CA ALA A 120 -0.64 8.86 -19.25
C ALA A 120 -0.95 7.50 -18.62
N SER A 121 -0.19 7.08 -17.61
CA SER A 121 -0.45 5.80 -16.91
C SER A 121 -1.77 5.84 -16.13
N VAL A 122 -2.09 6.94 -15.44
CA VAL A 122 -3.38 7.11 -14.74
C VAL A 122 -4.56 7.22 -15.72
N ALA A 123 -4.39 7.92 -16.84
CA ALA A 123 -5.40 8.01 -17.89
C ALA A 123 -5.69 6.65 -18.54
N ALA A 124 -4.65 5.82 -18.75
CA ALA A 124 -4.81 4.46 -19.27
C ALA A 124 -5.59 3.56 -18.30
N VAL A 125 -5.28 3.61 -17.00
CA VAL A 125 -6.03 2.88 -15.96
C VAL A 125 -7.48 3.37 -15.88
N ALA A 126 -7.71 4.68 -15.93
CA ALA A 126 -9.06 5.25 -15.93
C ALA A 126 -9.86 4.84 -17.17
N MET A 127 -9.28 4.88 -18.38
CA MET A 127 -9.93 4.42 -19.62
C MET A 127 -10.30 2.94 -19.56
N PHE A 128 -9.44 2.12 -18.97
CA PHE A 128 -9.70 0.68 -18.84
C PHE A 128 -10.87 0.41 -17.88
N MET A 129 -10.95 1.15 -16.75
CA MET A 129 -12.09 1.04 -15.84
C MET A 129 -13.41 1.56 -16.43
N THR A 130 -13.37 2.66 -17.22
CA THR A 130 -14.56 3.19 -17.90
C THR A 130 -15.08 2.24 -18.99
N ARG A 131 -14.21 1.43 -19.61
CA ARG A 131 -14.62 0.43 -20.62
C ARG A 131 -15.42 -0.74 -20.05
N GLU A 132 -15.21 -1.10 -18.79
CA GLU A 132 -15.97 -2.16 -18.09
C GLU A 132 -17.38 -1.70 -17.68
N GLN A 133 -17.72 -0.42 -17.86
CA GLN A 133 -18.97 0.21 -17.44
C GLN A 133 -19.94 0.52 -18.58
N LEU A 134 -19.71 0.01 -19.79
CA LEU A 134 -20.75 0.01 -20.83
C LEU A 134 -21.67 -1.19 -20.58
N PRO A 135 -22.87 -1.02 -20.00
CA PRO A 135 -23.89 -2.06 -20.03
C PRO A 135 -24.16 -2.42 -21.48
N SER A 136 -24.17 -3.72 -21.77
CA SER A 136 -24.69 -4.28 -23.00
C SER A 136 -26.04 -3.63 -23.29
N GLU A 137 -26.16 -2.91 -24.42
CA GLU A 137 -27.46 -2.47 -24.91
C GLU A 137 -28.36 -3.70 -25.02
N THR A 138 -29.30 -3.82 -24.08
CA THR A 138 -30.41 -4.75 -24.16
C THR A 138 -31.19 -4.38 -25.42
N PRO A 139 -31.36 -5.27 -26.41
CA PRO A 139 -32.19 -4.98 -27.57
C PRO A 139 -33.61 -4.65 -27.10
N LEU A 140 -34.05 -3.43 -27.34
CA LEU A 140 -35.44 -3.02 -27.13
C LEU A 140 -36.30 -3.74 -28.17
N ASP A 141 -37.09 -4.70 -27.69
CA ASP A 141 -38.23 -5.28 -28.42
C ASP A 141 -39.07 -4.14 -29.03
N ALA A 142 -39.21 -4.15 -30.35
CA ALA A 142 -40.10 -3.26 -31.06
C ALA A 142 -41.55 -3.65 -30.75
N PRO A 143 -42.41 -2.71 -30.31
CA PRO A 143 -43.83 -3.01 -30.12
C PRO A 143 -44.48 -3.19 -31.49
N ALA A 144 -44.93 -4.41 -31.77
CA ALA A 144 -45.88 -4.68 -32.84
C ALA A 144 -47.16 -3.85 -32.55
N THR A 145 -47.44 -2.89 -33.42
CA THR A 145 -48.72 -2.18 -33.43
C THR A 145 -49.36 -2.35 -34.80
N THR A 146 -50.55 -2.96 -34.76
CA THR A 146 -51.67 -2.95 -35.73
C THR A 146 -51.46 -3.60 -37.09
#